data_AF-A0A919TSF6-F1
#
_entry.id   AF-A0A919TSF6-F1
#
_cell.length_a   1.000
_cell.length_b   1.000
_cell.length_c   1.000
_cell.angle_alpha   90.00
_cell.angle_beta   90.00
_cell.angle_gamma   90.00
#
_symmetry.space_group_name_H-M   'P 1'
#
loop_
_entity.id
_entity.type
_entity.pdbx_description
1 polymer ?
#
loop_
_entity_poly.entity_id
_entity_poly.type
_entity_poly.pdbx_seq_one_letter_code
_entity_poly.pdbx_strand_id
1 'polypeptide(L)' 'MQRLIAEHPEGDLSAGVDLALSLAARIAGPEIAQSIQLGIEYDPAPPLEAGSPATAPAPIVAFLRENRDMIVRL' A
#
# COMPACT_ATOMS: atom_id res chain seq x y z
N MET A 1 0.48 27.12 -8.36
CA MET A 1 1.19 26.35 -7.32
C MET A 1 0.22 25.94 -6.22
N GLN A 2 -0.54 24.86 -6.44
CA GLN A 2 -1.24 24.18 -5.35
C GLN A 2 -0.82 22.70 -5.43
N ARG A 3 -0.31 22.23 -4.30
CA ARG A 3 0.34 20.94 -4.07
C ARG A 3 -0.54 19.77 -4.53
N LEU A 4 -0.09 19.05 -5.55
CA LEU A 4 -0.41 17.63 -5.76
C LEU A 4 0.39 16.81 -4.72
N ILE A 5 -0.02 16.88 -3.47
CA ILE A 5 0.32 15.80 -2.53
C ILE A 5 -0.82 14.81 -2.74
N ALA A 6 -0.55 13.78 -3.55
CA ALA A 6 -1.38 12.60 -3.57
C ALA A 6 -1.54 12.14 -2.12
N GLU A 7 -2.77 11.84 -1.72
CA GLU A 7 -3.07 11.19 -0.44
C GLU A 7 -2.19 9.94 -0.36
N HIS A 8 -1.09 9.99 0.40
CA HIS A 8 -0.24 8.84 0.62
C HIS A 8 -0.92 7.98 1.69
N PRO A 9 -1.44 6.79 1.37
CA PRO A 9 -2.01 5.89 2.36
C PRO A 9 -0.83 5.22 3.08
N GLU A 10 -0.28 5.86 4.11
CA GLU A 10 0.86 5.34 4.90
C GLU A 10 0.48 4.12 5.78
N GLY A 11 -0.49 3.30 5.37
CA GLY A 11 -1.13 2.31 6.24
C GLY A 11 -1.13 0.87 5.73
N ASP A 12 -0.75 0.60 4.47
CA ASP A 12 -0.74 -0.76 3.94
C ASP A 12 0.68 -1.22 3.57
N LEU A 13 0.88 -2.55 3.60
CA LEU A 13 2.16 -3.18 3.28
C LEU A 13 2.60 -2.90 1.84
N SER A 14 1.64 -2.74 0.92
CA SER A 14 1.91 -2.49 -0.50
C SER A 14 2.56 -1.11 -0.69
N ALA A 15 2.00 -0.07 -0.09
CA ALA A 15 2.50 1.30 -0.14
C ALA A 15 3.93 1.41 0.38
N GLY A 16 4.30 0.61 1.39
CA GLY A 16 5.68 0.52 1.88
C GLY A 16 6.65 -0.08 0.83
N VAL A 17 6.23 -1.13 0.13
CA VAL A 17 7.02 -1.75 -0.95
C VAL A 17 7.11 -0.82 -2.16
N ASP A 18 6.00 -0.19 -2.55
CA ASP A 18 5.95 0.80 -3.63
C ASP A 18 6.90 1.97 -3.38
N LEU A 19 6.93 2.47 -2.14
CA LEU A 19 7.87 3.52 -1.72
C LEU A 19 9.32 3.04 -1.80
N ALA A 20 9.61 1.83 -1.30
CA ALA A 20 10.97 1.27 -1.34
C ALA A 20 11.47 1.09 -2.79
N LEU A 21 10.65 0.58 -3.69
CA LEU A 21 10.98 0.45 -5.12
C LEU A 21 11.17 1.82 -5.79
N SER A 22 10.32 2.79 -5.46
CA SER A 22 10.46 4.18 -5.95
C SER A 22 11.78 4.82 -5.49
N LEU A 23 12.19 4.57 -4.24
CA LEU A 23 13.47 5.04 -3.71
C LEU A 23 14.65 4.30 -4.37
N ALA A 24 14.55 2.99 -4.55
CA ALA A 24 15.56 2.19 -5.26
C ALA A 24 15.79 2.74 -6.68
N ALA A 25 14.72 3.08 -7.41
CA ALA A 25 14.82 3.65 -8.75
C ALA A 25 15.54 5.01 -8.74
N ARG A 26 15.32 5.83 -7.72
CA ARG A 26 15.95 7.15 -7.57
C ARG A 26 17.43 7.07 -7.17
N ILE A 27 17.82 6.07 -6.39
CA ILE A 27 19.18 5.94 -5.83
C ILE A 27 20.08 5.11 -6.75
N ALA A 28 19.57 4.00 -7.28
CA ALA A 28 20.34 2.99 -8.00
C ALA A 28 19.92 2.81 -9.47
N GLY A 29 18.91 3.54 -9.93
CA GLY A 29 18.41 3.49 -11.30
C GLY A 29 17.24 2.51 -11.50
N PRO A 30 16.49 2.66 -12.60
CA PRO A 30 15.27 1.88 -12.87
C PRO A 30 15.55 0.39 -13.05
N GLU A 31 16.68 -0.01 -13.63
CA GLU A 31 17.03 -1.41 -13.87
C GLU A 31 17.23 -2.18 -12.57
N ILE A 32 17.83 -1.54 -11.55
CA ILE A 32 18.00 -2.14 -10.23
C ILE A 32 16.64 -2.26 -9.53
N ALA A 33 15.80 -1.23 -9.59
CA ALA A 33 14.46 -1.29 -9.01
C ALA A 33 13.60 -2.40 -9.64
N GLN A 34 13.63 -2.55 -10.97
CA GLN A 34 12.95 -3.63 -11.69
C GLN A 34 13.51 -5.01 -11.33
N SER A 35 14.83 -5.13 -11.17
CA SER A 35 15.47 -6.38 -10.75
C SER A 35 15.05 -6.78 -9.33
N ILE A 36 14.95 -5.82 -8.41
CA ILE A 36 14.43 -6.04 -7.06
C ILE A 36 12.97 -6.48 -7.14
N GLN A 37 12.13 -5.72 -7.85
CA GLN A 37 10.70 -6.03 -8.02
C GLN A 37 10.48 -7.46 -8.53
N LEU A 38 11.23 -7.87 -9.55
CA LEU A 38 11.18 -9.22 -10.10
C LEU A 38 11.73 -10.26 -9.10
N GLY A 39 12.84 -9.97 -8.44
CA GLY A 39 13.49 -10.90 -7.51
C GLY A 39 12.66 -11.23 -6.27
N ILE A 40 11.72 -10.35 -5.89
CA ILE A 40 10.76 -10.60 -4.82
C ILE A 40 9.35 -10.97 -5.34
N GLU A 41 9.19 -11.13 -6.66
CA GLU A 41 7.92 -11.42 -7.34
C GLU A 41 6.79 -10.45 -6.93
N TYR A 42 7.11 -9.15 -6.83
CA TYR A 42 6.14 -8.15 -6.40
C TYR A 42 5.21 -7.71 -7.53
N ASP A 43 4.05 -8.35 -7.57
CA ASP A 43 2.90 -8.07 -8.44
C ASP A 43 1.59 -8.06 -7.63
N PRO A 44 1.27 -6.97 -6.92
CA PRO A 44 0.11 -6.94 -6.04
C PRO A 44 -1.20 -6.96 -6.84
N ALA A 45 -1.96 -8.06 -6.73
CA ALA A 45 -3.29 -8.24 -7.31
C ALA A 45 -4.30 -8.66 -6.22
N PRO A 46 -4.72 -7.74 -5.33
CA PRO A 46 -5.63 -8.08 -4.24
C PRO A 46 -6.99 -8.52 -4.81
N PRO A 47 -7.59 -9.62 -4.32
CA PRO A 47 -8.86 -10.14 -4.83
C PRO A 47 -10.08 -9.31 -4.38
N LEU A 48 -9.89 -8.38 -3.44
CA LEU A 48 -10.96 -7.58 -2.82
C LEU A 48 -10.58 -6.10 -2.82
N GLU A 49 -11.55 -5.22 -3.09
CA GLU A 49 -11.37 -3.76 -3.12
C GLU A 49 -11.51 -3.10 -1.73
N ALA A 50 -10.97 -3.72 -0.68
CA ALA A 50 -11.10 -3.25 0.70
C ALA A 50 -9.79 -2.70 1.30
N GLY A 51 -8.78 -2.40 0.47
CA GLY A 51 -7.46 -1.93 0.91
C GLY A 51 -7.44 -0.54 1.55
N SER A 52 -8.49 0.26 1.39
CA SER A 52 -8.60 1.59 1.99
C SER A 52 -10.01 1.88 2.49
N PRO A 53 -10.20 2.78 3.48
CA PRO A 53 -11.53 3.21 3.91
C PRO A 53 -12.35 3.91 2.80
N ALA A 54 -11.68 4.42 1.76
CA ALA A 54 -12.33 5.10 0.64
C ALA A 54 -12.95 4.11 -0.38
N THR A 55 -12.35 2.93 -0.54
CA THR A 55 -12.82 1.90 -1.49
C THR A 55 -13.61 0.78 -0.80
N ALA A 56 -13.36 0.53 0.48
CA ALA A 56 -14.03 -0.53 1.22
C ALA A 56 -15.53 -0.24 1.42
N PRO A 57 -16.40 -1.28 1.43
CA PRO A 57 -17.82 -1.11 1.74
C PRO A 57 -18.02 -0.45 3.11
N ALA A 58 -18.92 0.54 3.18
CA ALA A 58 -19.19 1.28 4.42
C ALA A 58 -19.48 0.40 5.66
N PRO A 59 -20.23 -0.73 5.56
CA PRO A 59 -20.43 -1.62 6.70
C PRO A 59 -19.13 -2.24 7.22
N ILE A 60 -18.18 -2.57 6.33
CA ILE A 60 -16.89 -3.15 6.71
C ILE A 60 -16.01 -2.11 7.41
N VAL A 61 -16.04 -0.86 6.92
CA VAL A 61 -15.33 0.26 7.55
C VAL A 61 -15.88 0.55 8.95
N ALA A 62 -17.20 0.55 9.12
CA ALA A 62 -17.85 0.73 10.42
C ALA A 62 -17.49 -0.39 11.40
N PHE A 63 -17.60 -1.65 10.95
CA PHE A 63 -17.24 -2.82 11.73
C PHE A 63 -15.79 -2.78 12.22
N LEU A 64 -14.84 -2.45 11.34
CA LEU A 64 -13.42 -2.34 11.73
C LEU A 64 -13.17 -1.23 12.75
N ARG A 65 -13.86 -0.09 12.63
CA ARG A 65 -13.71 1.04 13.56
C ARG A 65 -14.24 0.70 14.96
N GLU A 66 -15.33 -0.05 15.04
CA GLU A 66 -15.91 -0.53 16.30
C GLU A 66 -15.08 -1.65 16.95
N ASN A 67 -14.36 -2.43 16.13
CA ASN A 67 -13.63 -3.63 16.56
C ASN A 67 -12.10 -3.51 16.36
N ARG A 68 -11.53 -2.33 16.61
CA ARG A 68 -10.10 -2.04 16.32
C ARG A 68 -9.10 -3.04 16.93
N ASP A 69 -9.41 -3.63 18.08
CA ASP A 69 -8.54 -4.57 18.77
C ASP A 69 -8.57 -5.99 18.16
N MET A 70 -9.48 -6.27 17.23
CA MET A 70 -9.68 -7.60 16.66
C MET A 70 -8.52 -8.04 15.75
N ILE A 71 -7.92 -7.10 15.01
CA ILE A 71 -6.89 -7.41 14.00
C ILE A 71 -5.49 -7.58 14.60
N VAL A 72 -5.19 -6.95 15.73
CA VAL A 72 -3.84 -6.94 16.33
C VAL A 72 -3.63 -8.09 17.34
N ARG A 73 -4.64 -8.95 17.55
CA ARG A 73 -4.63 -10.03 18.56
C ARG A 73 -4.33 -11.43 18.00
N LEU A 74 -4.01 -11.56 16.72
CA LEU A 74 -3.48 -12.80 16.13
C LEU A 74 -1.95 -12.82 16.26
#